data_AF-A0A964R2F2-F1
#
_entry.id   AF-A0A964R2F2-F1
#
_cell.length_a   1.000
_cell.length_b   1.000
_cell.length_c   1.000
_cell.angle_alpha   90.00
_cell.angle_beta   90.00
_cell.angle_gamma   90.00
#
_symmetry.space_group_name_H-M   'P 1'
#
loop_
_entity.id
_entity.type
_entity.pdbx_description
1 polymer ?
#
loop_
_entity_poly.entity_id
_entity_poly.type
_entity_poly.pdbx_seq_one_letter_code
_entity_poly.pdbx_strand_id
1 'polypeptide(L)'
;MDPELKQTLTEIHALAKDNHDMLRAIRRDQWLGFVGRVIVWVIVLALPLYLYQQYLQPFVAKFSTVSGTSISGPFGFPTSAELQKLLNSFKGGQ
;
A
#
# COMPACT_ATOMS: atom_id res chain seq x y z
N MET A 1 52.07 25.87 -17.10
CA MET A 1 51.01 24.99 -16.56
C MET A 1 51.69 23.69 -16.20
N ASP A 2 51.97 23.49 -14.92
CA ASP A 2 52.72 22.31 -14.47
C ASP A 2 52.01 21.01 -14.88
N PRO A 3 52.76 20.04 -15.42
CA PRO A 3 52.19 18.79 -15.91
C PRO A 3 51.46 18.01 -14.82
N GLU A 4 51.93 18.11 -13.57
CA GLU A 4 51.31 17.47 -12.41
C GLU A 4 49.91 18.02 -12.10
N LEU A 5 49.73 19.34 -12.18
CA LEU A 5 48.42 19.98 -11.97
C LEU A 5 47.37 19.51 -12.99
N LYS A 6 47.78 19.30 -14.25
CA LYS A 6 46.88 18.78 -15.29
C LYS A 6 46.48 17.34 -15.00
N GLN A 7 47.42 16.52 -14.53
CA GLN A 7 47.16 15.12 -14.21
C GLN A 7 46.17 15.01 -13.05
N THR A 8 46.39 15.75 -11.95
CA THR A 8 45.50 15.77 -10.79
C THR A 8 44.10 16.27 -11.14
N LEU A 9 43.99 17.32 -11.97
CA LEU A 9 42.67 17.78 -12.44
C LEU A 9 41.93 16.71 -13.25
N THR A 10 42.66 15.95 -14.07
CA THR A 10 42.07 14.90 -14.90
C THR A 10 41.57 13.74 -14.05
N GLU A 11 42.32 13.36 -13.02
CA GLU A 11 41.92 12.34 -12.04
C GLU A 11 40.70 12.78 -11.24
N ILE A 12 40.69 14.01 -10.71
CA ILE A 12 39.53 14.55 -9.98
C ILE A 12 38.29 14.58 -10.86
N HIS A 13 38.44 14.97 -12.13
CA HIS A 13 37.33 14.99 -13.08
C HIS A 13 36.81 13.58 -13.41
N ALA A 14 37.70 12.61 -13.57
CA ALA A 14 37.32 11.21 -13.77
C ALA A 14 36.55 10.66 -12.55
N LEU A 15 37.05 10.89 -11.34
CA LEU A 15 36.39 10.53 -10.08
C LEU A 15 35.01 11.18 -9.92
N ALA A 16 34.87 12.45 -10.30
CA ALA A 16 33.59 13.13 -10.24
C ALA A 16 32.58 12.55 -11.25
N LYS A 17 33.05 12.19 -12.45
CA LYS A 17 32.22 11.57 -13.48
C LYS A 17 31.72 10.19 -13.07
N ASP A 18 32.60 9.35 -12.55
CA ASP A 18 32.23 8.01 -12.07
C ASP A 18 31.23 8.08 -10.90
N ASN A 19 31.40 9.04 -9.98
CA ASN A 19 30.43 9.28 -8.91
C ASN A 19 29.04 9.69 -9.45
N HIS A 20 29.00 10.55 -10.47
CA HIS A 20 27.74 10.97 -11.06
C HIS A 20 26.98 9.80 -11.69
N ASP A 21 27.69 8.94 -12.42
CA ASP A 21 27.11 7.75 -13.05
C ASP A 21 26.63 6.73 -12.02
N MET A 22 27.37 6.55 -10.92
CA MET A 22 26.97 5.66 -9.83
C MET A 22 25.71 6.16 -9.10
N LEU A 23 25.61 7.45 -8.78
CA LEU A 23 24.41 8.04 -8.19
C LEU A 23 23.19 7.91 -9.11
N ARG A 24 23.41 8.02 -10.42
CA ARG A 24 22.35 7.84 -11.42
C ARG A 24 21.85 6.40 -11.48
N ALA A 25 22.74 5.42 -11.32
CA ALA A 25 22.39 4.01 -11.24
C ALA A 25 21.57 3.70 -9.97
N ILE A 26 22.05 4.16 -8.80
CA ILE A 26 21.38 3.94 -7.50
C ILE A 26 19.95 4.48 -7.49
N ARG A 27 19.71 5.65 -8.12
CA ARG A 27 18.39 6.27 -8.15
C ARG A 27 17.34 5.42 -8.86
N ARG A 28 17.74 4.63 -9.87
CA ARG A 28 16.83 3.72 -10.59
C ARG A 28 16.50 2.49 -9.76
N ASP A 29 17.49 1.91 -9.10
CA ASP A 29 17.31 0.72 -8.26
C ASP A 29 16.47 1.01 -7.01
N GLN A 30 16.64 2.18 -6.41
CA GLN A 30 15.79 2.61 -5.29
C GLN A 30 14.31 2.72 -5.69
N TRP A 31 14.03 3.20 -6.90
CA TRP A 31 12.65 3.31 -7.39
C TRP A 31 12.04 1.92 -7.65
N LEU A 32 12.81 1.01 -8.24
CA LEU A 32 12.40 -0.38 -8.44
C LEU A 32 12.16 -1.12 -7.13
N GLY A 33 13.04 -0.93 -6.14
CA GLY A 33 12.88 -1.51 -4.81
C GLY A 33 11.66 -0.98 -4.06
N PHE A 34 11.39 0.33 -4.15
CA PHE A 34 10.20 0.93 -3.56
C PHE A 34 8.91 0.39 -4.21
N VAL A 35 8.84 0.38 -5.54
CA VAL A 35 7.68 -0.13 -6.29
C VAL A 35 7.45 -1.62 -5.98
N GLY A 36 8.50 -2.43 -5.98
CA GLY A 36 8.39 -3.85 -5.62
C GLY A 36 7.84 -4.07 -4.22
N ARG A 37 8.30 -3.28 -3.23
CA ARG A 37 7.81 -3.36 -1.86
C ARG A 37 6.34 -2.94 -1.73
N VAL A 38 5.92 -1.90 -2.46
CA VAL A 38 4.52 -1.48 -2.52
C VAL A 38 3.65 -2.58 -3.12
N ILE A 39 4.07 -3.20 -4.23
CA ILE A 39 3.32 -4.30 -4.86
C ILE A 39 3.15 -5.48 -3.90
N VAL A 40 4.22 -5.88 -3.20
CA VAL A 40 4.13 -6.97 -2.20
C VAL A 40 3.14 -6.61 -1.11
N TRP A 41 3.17 -5.39 -0.57
CA TRP A 41 2.20 -4.95 0.43
C TRP A 41 0.76 -4.92 -0.08
N VAL A 42 0.56 -4.48 -1.32
CA VAL A 42 -0.76 -4.51 -1.96
C VAL A 42 -1.26 -5.94 -2.08
N ILE A 43 -0.42 -6.89 -2.52
CA ILE A 43 -0.82 -8.30 -2.62
C ILE A 43 -1.12 -8.87 -1.23
N VAL A 44 -0.27 -8.61 -0.24
CA VAL A 44 -0.46 -9.10 1.13
C VAL A 44 -1.77 -8.60 1.76
N LEU A 45 -2.21 -7.38 1.44
CA LEU A 45 -3.49 -6.84 1.93
C LEU A 45 -4.68 -7.25 1.05
N ALA A 46 -4.53 -7.20 -0.27
CA ALA A 46 -5.61 -7.46 -1.21
C ALA A 46 -5.98 -8.94 -1.29
N LEU A 47 -5.01 -9.85 -1.16
CA LEU A 47 -5.23 -11.28 -1.34
C LEU A 47 -6.11 -11.88 -0.22
N PRO A 48 -5.87 -11.60 1.08
CA PRO A 48 -6.80 -12.00 2.14
C PRO A 48 -8.17 -11.34 2.01
N LEU A 49 -8.24 -10.05 1.62
CA LEU A 49 -9.50 -9.35 1.40
C LEU A 49 -10.32 -9.97 0.28
N TYR A 50 -9.67 -10.31 -0.84
CA TYR A 50 -10.29 -10.97 -1.98
C TYR A 50 -10.81 -12.35 -1.61
N LEU A 51 -10.00 -13.16 -0.92
CA LEU A 51 -10.42 -14.47 -0.42
C LEU A 51 -11.59 -14.35 0.57
N TYR A 52 -11.58 -13.34 1.44
CA TYR A 52 -12.68 -13.08 2.37
C TYR A 52 -13.98 -12.77 1.63
N GLN A 53 -13.94 -11.87 0.65
CA GLN A 53 -15.15 -11.52 -0.12
C GLN A 53 -15.67 -12.72 -0.92
N GLN A 54 -14.80 -13.49 -1.56
CA GLN A 54 -15.24 -14.60 -2.40
C GLN A 54 -15.77 -15.79 -1.59
N TYR A 55 -15.11 -16.13 -0.48
CA TYR A 55 -15.40 -17.37 0.25
C TYR A 55 -16.11 -17.15 1.58
N LEU A 56 -15.81 -16.10 2.33
CA LEU A 56 -16.41 -15.87 3.65
C LEU A 56 -17.72 -15.09 3.58
N GLN A 57 -17.92 -14.24 2.57
CA GLN A 57 -19.18 -13.50 2.37
C GLN A 57 -20.44 -14.39 2.40
N PRO A 58 -20.53 -15.54 1.68
CA PRO A 58 -21.73 -16.37 1.74
C PRO A 58 -21.98 -16.99 3.12
N PHE A 59 -20.93 -17.30 3.89
CA PHE A 59 -21.08 -17.81 5.26
C PHE A 59 -21.51 -16.69 6.21
N VAL A 60 -20.86 -15.53 6.16
CA VAL A 60 -21.23 -14.36 6.95
C VAL A 60 -22.66 -13.92 6.66
N ALA A 61 -23.10 -13.95 5.39
CA ALA A 61 -24.47 -13.63 5.00
C ALA A 61 -25.52 -14.54 5.66
N LYS A 62 -25.20 -15.82 5.91
CA LYS A 62 -26.10 -16.76 6.60
C LYS A 62 -26.20 -16.48 8.10
N PHE A 63 -25.13 -15.98 8.71
CA PHE A 63 -25.11 -15.62 10.13
C PHE A 63 -25.61 -14.19 10.41
N SER A 64 -25.44 -13.27 9.46
CA SER A 64 -25.94 -11.89 9.57
C SER A 64 -27.46 -11.80 9.46
N THR A 65 -28.11 -12.73 8.75
CA THR A 65 -29.58 -12.85 8.73
C THR A 65 -30.14 -13.20 10.11
N VAL A 66 -29.39 -13.94 10.93
CA VAL A 66 -29.75 -14.27 12.32
C VAL A 66 -29.41 -13.12 13.28
N SER A 67 -28.44 -12.26 12.92
CA SER A 67 -27.91 -11.19 13.80
C SER A 67 -28.46 -9.79 13.48
N GLY A 68 -29.42 -9.64 12.58
CA GLY A 68 -30.07 -8.37 12.22
C GLY A 68 -29.15 -7.29 11.64
N THR A 69 -27.88 -7.60 11.41
CA THR A 69 -26.85 -6.64 10.99
C THR A 69 -26.42 -6.98 9.57
N SER A 70 -27.19 -6.54 8.57
CA SER A 70 -26.76 -6.55 7.18
C SER A 70 -25.60 -5.56 7.04
N ILE A 71 -24.40 -6.06 6.79
CA ILE A 71 -23.23 -5.21 6.52
C ILE A 71 -23.19 -5.01 5.00
N SER A 72 -23.68 -3.87 4.51
CA SER A 72 -23.87 -3.65 3.06
C SER A 72 -22.91 -2.61 2.46
N GLY A 73 -21.96 -2.08 3.25
CA GLY A 73 -21.03 -1.04 2.77
C GLY A 73 -19.79 -1.58 2.04
N PRO A 74 -19.10 -0.72 1.29
CA PRO A 74 -17.87 -1.09 0.59
C PRO A 74 -16.84 -1.63 1.58
N PHE A 75 -16.18 -2.74 1.22
CA PHE A 75 -15.22 -3.48 2.06
C PHE A 75 -15.80 -4.14 3.32
N GLY A 76 -17.12 -4.28 3.45
CA GLY A 76 -17.71 -4.92 4.63
C GLY A 76 -17.72 -4.03 5.87
N PHE A 77 -17.72 -2.70 5.68
CA PHE A 77 -18.02 -1.75 6.74
C PHE A 77 -19.53 -1.43 6.76
N PRO A 78 -20.15 -1.27 7.94
CA PRO A 78 -21.55 -0.85 8.02
C PRO A 78 -21.68 0.58 7.49
N THR A 79 -22.73 0.81 6.71
CA THR A 79 -23.04 2.16 6.20
C THR A 79 -23.56 3.05 7.34
N SER A 80 -23.37 4.37 7.23
CA SER A 80 -23.90 5.32 8.21
C SER A 80 -25.43 5.23 8.38
N ALA A 81 -26.14 4.85 7.32
CA ALA A 81 -27.58 4.59 7.35
C ALA A 81 -27.94 3.34 8.19
N GLU A 82 -27.13 2.28 8.12
CA GLU A 82 -27.30 1.08 8.95
C GLU A 82 -26.99 1.37 10.42
N LEU A 83 -25.97 2.19 10.71
CA LEU A 83 -25.65 2.63 12.06
C LEU A 83 -26.78 3.47 12.69
N GLN A 84 -27.43 4.33 11.90
CA GLN A 84 -28.60 5.09 12.37
C GLN A 84 -29.79 4.18 12.68
N LYS A 85 -30.04 3.15 11.87
CA LYS A 85 -31.09 2.16 12.14
C LYS A 85 -30.82 1.37 13.42
N LEU A 86 -29.57 0.96 13.65
CA LEU A 86 -29.16 0.29 14.89
C LEU A 86 -29.35 1.20 16.11
N LEU A 87 -28.89 2.45 16.04
CA LEU A 87 -29.02 3.39 17.16
C LEU A 87 -30.48 3.67 17.51
N ASN A 88 -31.35 3.81 16.50
CA ASN A 88 -32.78 4.02 16.71
C ASN A 88 -33.46 2.77 17.28
N SER A 89 -33.07 1.56 16.84
CA SER A 89 -33.59 0.30 17.39
C SER A 89 -33.21 0.12 18.87
N PHE A 90 -32.00 0.51 19.27
CA PHE A 90 -31.56 0.45 20.66
C PHE A 90 -32.25 1.49 21.54
N LYS A 91 -32.49 2.70 21.00
CA LYS A 91 -33.16 3.78 21.72
C LYS A 91 -34.67 3.57 21.86
N GLY A 92 -35.31 2.87 20.92
CA GLY A 92 -36.74 2.56 20.96
C GLY A 92 -37.10 1.30 21.77
N GLY A 93 -36.11 0.53 22.22
CA GLY A 93 -36.29 -0.69 23.03
C GLY A 93 -36.06 -0.53 24.53
N GLN A 94 -35.81 0.70 25.01
CA GLN A 94 -35.77 1.05 26.44
C GLN A 94 -37.01 1.85 26.84
#